data_AF-A0A9P3TET2-F1
#
_entry.id   AF-A0A9P3TET2-F1
#
_cell.length_a   1.000
_cell.length_b   1.000
_cell.length_c   1.000
_cell.angle_alpha   90.00
_cell.angle_beta   90.00
_cell.angle_gamma   90.00
#
_symmetry.space_group_name_H-M   'P 1'
#
loop_
_entity.id
_entity.type
_entity.pdbx_description
1 polymer ?
#
loop_
_entity_poly.entity_id
_entity_poly.type
_entity_poly.pdbx_seq_one_letter_code
_entity_poly.pdbx_strand_id
1 'polypeptide(L)'
;RRFVTVAALANMGVAGVSECYHLSMVRGKFCELIARQTERALLPCNAFVCGLFSLLDIILEVPMEDLIKQISVPHAVSAALCEHQGDLYNILALSLCYEQYNWEGASEICHTLNISEFSVIEAMQAATKWADEISFG
;
A
#
# COMPACT_ATOMS: atom_id res chain seq x y z
N ARG A 1 -15.33 3.92 22.46
CA ARG A 1 -16.68 3.92 21.84
C ARG A 1 -17.05 5.38 21.53
N ARG A 2 -17.48 5.64 20.27
CA ARG A 2 -18.14 6.85 19.73
C ARG A 2 -17.28 8.12 19.51
N PHE A 3 -16.48 8.17 18.44
CA PHE A 3 -16.18 9.43 17.71
C PHE A 3 -15.77 9.20 16.23
N VAL A 4 -15.19 8.05 15.89
CA VAL A 4 -14.73 7.76 14.50
C VAL A 4 -15.88 7.69 13.47
N THR A 5 -17.12 7.45 13.90
CA THR A 5 -18.26 7.20 13.00
C THR A 5 -18.91 8.47 12.42
N VAL A 6 -18.68 9.67 12.99
CA VAL A 6 -19.35 10.90 12.50
C VAL A 6 -18.53 11.64 11.44
N ALA A 7 -17.20 11.57 11.49
CA ALA A 7 -16.34 12.13 10.43
C ALA A 7 -16.49 11.39 9.10
N ALA A 8 -16.77 10.08 9.15
CA ALA A 8 -16.95 9.24 7.98
C ALA A 8 -18.28 9.47 7.21
N LEU A 9 -19.22 10.28 7.73
CA LEU A 9 -20.59 10.36 7.18
C LEU A 9 -21.08 11.76 6.80
N ALA A 10 -20.35 12.83 7.12
CA ALA A 10 -20.82 14.20 6.87
C ALA A 10 -19.92 14.91 5.87
N ASN A 11 -20.16 14.63 4.60
CA ASN A 11 -20.22 15.65 3.56
C ASN A 11 -18.96 16.51 3.37
N MET A 12 -18.20 16.24 2.31
CA MET A 12 -17.90 17.25 1.28
C MET A 12 -17.08 16.59 0.17
N GLY A 13 -17.47 16.82 -1.09
CA GLY A 13 -16.73 16.36 -2.25
C GLY A 13 -15.30 16.93 -2.27
N VAL A 14 -14.32 16.08 -1.97
CA VAL A 14 -12.90 16.36 -2.16
C VAL A 14 -12.36 15.23 -3.03
N ALA A 15 -12.30 15.46 -4.34
CA ALA A 15 -11.79 14.48 -5.31
C ALA A 15 -10.45 13.85 -4.86
N GLY A 16 -9.58 14.64 -4.21
CA GLY A 16 -8.28 14.17 -3.71
C GLY A 16 -8.34 13.12 -2.59
N VAL A 17 -9.36 13.12 -1.70
CA VAL A 17 -9.48 12.08 -0.66
C VAL A 17 -9.93 10.75 -1.26
N SER A 18 -10.83 10.81 -2.24
CA SER A 18 -11.26 9.62 -2.99
C SER A 18 -10.12 9.03 -3.84
N GLU A 19 -9.27 9.87 -4.42
CA GLU A 19 -8.10 9.45 -5.20
C GLU A 19 -7.02 8.83 -4.32
N CYS A 20 -6.72 9.44 -3.15
CA CYS A 20 -5.78 8.85 -2.19
C CYS A 20 -6.28 7.49 -1.67
N TYR A 21 -7.58 7.39 -1.40
CA TYR A 21 -8.18 6.12 -0.99
C TYR A 21 -8.07 5.07 -2.09
N HIS A 22 -8.43 5.39 -3.32
CA HIS A 22 -8.27 4.48 -4.48
C HIS A 22 -6.81 4.04 -4.64
N LEU A 23 -5.85 4.98 -4.64
CA LEU A 23 -4.44 4.67 -4.76
C LEU A 23 -3.95 3.76 -3.64
N SER A 24 -4.42 3.97 -2.40
CA SER A 24 -4.09 3.10 -1.27
C SER A 24 -4.59 1.67 -1.48
N MET A 25 -5.75 1.51 -2.11
CA MET A 25 -6.28 0.19 -2.47
C MET A 25 -5.45 -0.49 -3.56
N VAL A 26 -5.02 0.26 -4.59
CA VAL A 26 -4.09 -0.24 -5.61
C VAL A 26 -2.80 -0.72 -4.96
N ARG A 27 -2.17 0.10 -4.11
CA ARG A 27 -0.95 -0.27 -3.40
C ARG A 27 -1.14 -1.50 -2.53
N GLY A 28 -2.23 -1.58 -1.77
CA GLY A 28 -2.57 -2.74 -0.95
C GLY A 28 -2.65 -4.01 -1.80
N LYS A 29 -3.41 -3.97 -2.89
CA LYS A 29 -3.59 -5.14 -3.74
C LYS A 29 -2.30 -5.55 -4.46
N PHE A 30 -1.55 -4.58 -4.95
CA PHE A 30 -0.25 -4.79 -5.56
C PHE A 30 0.70 -5.49 -4.58
N CYS A 31 0.83 -4.96 -3.36
CA CYS A 31 1.71 -5.51 -2.33
C CYS A 31 1.33 -6.96 -1.98
N GLU A 32 0.03 -7.25 -1.88
CA GLU A 32 -0.48 -8.60 -1.65
C GLU A 32 -0.06 -9.57 -2.76
N LEU A 33 -0.18 -9.16 -4.03
CA LEU A 33 0.12 -10.00 -5.19
C LEU A 33 1.63 -10.25 -5.34
N ILE A 34 2.46 -9.25 -5.07
CA ILE A 34 3.92 -9.41 -5.08
C ILE A 34 4.38 -10.31 -3.93
N ALA A 35 3.82 -10.15 -2.73
CA ALA A 35 4.15 -10.98 -1.58
C ALA A 35 3.87 -12.48 -1.82
N ARG A 36 2.92 -12.83 -2.69
CA ARG A 36 2.65 -14.22 -3.09
C ARG A 36 3.64 -14.79 -4.10
N GLN A 37 4.36 -13.93 -4.81
CA GLN A 37 5.28 -14.30 -5.88
C GLN A 37 6.74 -14.36 -5.43
N THR A 38 7.06 -13.76 -4.28
CA THR A 38 8.39 -13.81 -3.71
C THR A 38 8.59 -15.07 -2.86
N GLU A 39 9.83 -15.54 -2.78
CA GLU A 39 10.22 -16.67 -1.91
C GLU A 39 10.39 -16.26 -0.44
N ARG A 40 10.20 -14.97 -0.12
CA ARG A 40 10.26 -14.47 1.26
C ARG A 40 9.09 -15.01 2.08
N ALA A 41 9.34 -15.33 3.35
CA ALA A 41 8.32 -15.79 4.29
C ALA A 41 7.41 -14.65 4.78
N LEU A 42 6.74 -13.97 3.85
CA LEU A 42 5.83 -12.85 4.11
C LEU A 42 4.38 -13.34 4.12
N LEU A 43 3.58 -12.76 5.01
CA LEU A 43 2.14 -12.96 4.98
C LEU A 43 1.53 -11.98 3.96
N PRO A 44 0.84 -12.44 2.90
CA PRO A 44 0.23 -11.56 1.90
C PRO A 44 -0.75 -10.55 2.52
N CYS A 45 -1.44 -10.92 3.60
CA CYS A 45 -2.32 -10.00 4.32
C CYS A 45 -1.56 -8.83 4.96
N ASN A 46 -0.35 -9.04 5.47
CA ASN A 46 0.47 -7.96 6.02
C ASN A 46 0.96 -7.03 4.92
N ALA A 47 1.31 -7.57 3.75
CA ALA A 47 1.66 -6.77 2.58
C ALA A 47 0.46 -5.94 2.09
N PHE A 48 -0.74 -6.53 2.08
CA PHE A 48 -1.97 -5.80 1.77
C PHE A 48 -2.19 -4.62 2.71
N VAL A 49 -2.13 -4.86 4.02
CA VAL A 49 -2.31 -3.81 5.04
C VAL A 49 -1.22 -2.74 4.92
N CYS A 50 0.03 -3.12 4.66
CA CYS A 50 1.13 -2.18 4.43
C CYS A 50 0.84 -1.25 3.24
N GLY A 51 0.40 -1.80 2.10
CA GLY A 51 0.04 -0.97 0.95
C GLY A 51 -1.19 -0.08 1.22
N LEU A 52 -2.25 -0.64 1.84
CA LEU A 52 -3.47 0.10 2.16
C LEU A 52 -3.23 1.27 3.13
N PHE A 53 -2.34 1.10 4.12
CA PHE A 53 -2.07 2.16 5.09
C PHE A 53 -1.01 3.16 4.63
N SER A 54 -0.39 2.95 3.49
CA SER A 54 0.70 3.81 2.97
C SER A 54 0.31 5.26 2.65
N LEU A 55 -0.99 5.59 2.64
CA LEU A 55 -1.52 6.95 2.45
C LEU A 55 -2.43 7.38 3.60
N LEU A 56 -2.46 6.62 4.70
CA LEU A 56 -3.41 6.85 5.78
C LEU A 56 -3.13 8.18 6.51
N ASP A 57 -1.87 8.55 6.62
CA ASP A 57 -1.42 9.83 7.16
C ASP A 57 -1.88 11.02 6.33
N ILE A 58 -1.85 10.87 5.01
CA ILE A 58 -2.36 11.86 4.05
C ILE A 58 -3.89 11.95 4.13
N ILE A 59 -4.59 10.81 4.20
CA ILE A 59 -6.06 10.77 4.25
C ILE A 59 -6.61 11.35 5.56
N LEU A 60 -5.93 11.08 6.68
CA LEU A 60 -6.39 11.49 8.01
C LEU A 60 -5.75 12.78 8.52
N GLU A 61 -4.77 13.32 7.80
CA GLU A 61 -3.97 14.50 8.19
C GLU A 61 -3.32 14.33 9.58
N VAL A 62 -2.83 13.12 9.87
CA VAL A 62 -2.17 12.74 11.13
C VAL A 62 -0.84 12.05 10.81
N PRO A 63 0.27 12.35 11.51
CA PRO A 63 1.54 11.66 11.27
C PRO A 63 1.42 10.13 11.33
N MET A 64 2.04 9.43 10.36
CA MET A 64 2.00 7.97 10.26
C MET A 64 2.38 7.27 11.57
N GLU A 65 3.41 7.76 12.25
CA GLU A 65 3.86 7.21 13.54
C GLU A 65 2.77 7.21 14.61
N ASP A 66 1.92 8.24 14.63
CA ASP A 66 0.84 8.36 15.61
C ASP A 66 -0.38 7.53 15.24
N LEU A 67 -0.62 7.30 13.94
CA LEU A 67 -1.65 6.39 13.45
C LEU A 67 -1.31 4.93 13.79
N ILE A 68 -0.07 4.51 13.53
CA ILE A 68 0.35 3.13 13.74
C ILE A 68 0.31 2.72 15.23
N LYS A 69 0.62 3.65 16.14
CA LYS A 69 0.45 3.45 17.60
C LYS A 69 -0.99 3.16 18.01
N GLN A 70 -1.99 3.61 17.23
CA GLN A 70 -3.40 3.43 17.55
C GLN A 70 -4.03 2.16 16.92
N ILE A 71 -3.50 1.70 15.78
CA ILE A 71 -4.15 0.66 14.95
C ILE A 71 -3.64 -0.76 15.27
N SER A 72 -2.56 -0.89 16.06
CA SER A 72 -1.99 -2.18 16.47
C SER A 72 -1.76 -3.14 15.30
N VAL A 73 -0.77 -2.83 14.46
CA VAL A 73 -0.33 -3.67 13.34
C VAL A 73 0.88 -4.53 13.72
N PRO A 74 1.18 -5.62 12.96
CA PRO A 74 2.43 -6.36 13.15
C PRO A 74 3.67 -5.47 13.02
N HIS A 75 4.71 -5.78 13.79
CA HIS A 75 5.95 -5.00 13.80
C HIS A 75 6.54 -4.80 12.40
N ALA A 76 6.52 -5.82 11.54
CA ALA A 76 7.01 -5.69 10.16
C ALA A 76 6.25 -4.63 9.34
N VAL A 77 4.95 -4.45 9.58
CA VAL A 77 4.14 -3.42 8.90
C VAL A 77 4.49 -2.04 9.46
N SER A 78 4.60 -1.92 10.78
CA SER A 78 5.05 -0.67 11.42
C SER A 78 6.44 -0.24 10.97
N ALA A 79 7.39 -1.17 10.90
CA ALA A 79 8.75 -0.90 10.44
C ALA A 79 8.77 -0.46 8.96
N ALA A 80 7.92 -1.06 8.12
CA ALA A 80 7.82 -0.66 6.73
C ALA A 80 7.24 0.75 6.55
N LEU A 81 6.19 1.09 7.30
CA LEU A 81 5.47 2.36 7.16
C LEU A 81 6.16 3.54 7.85
N CYS A 82 6.79 3.32 9.00
CA CYS A 82 7.39 4.40 9.78
C CYS A 82 8.91 4.50 9.59
N GLU A 83 9.59 3.37 9.36
CA GLU A 83 11.06 3.31 9.34
C GLU A 83 11.62 2.99 7.96
N HIS A 84 10.76 2.72 6.97
CA HIS A 84 11.14 2.37 5.59
C HIS A 84 12.08 1.17 5.53
N GLN A 85 11.77 0.12 6.28
CA GLN A 85 12.64 -1.05 6.43
C GLN A 85 11.95 -2.38 6.16
N GLY A 86 12.76 -3.37 5.76
CA GLY A 86 12.35 -4.76 5.59
C GLY A 86 11.66 -5.05 4.25
N ASP A 87 11.35 -6.33 4.03
CA ASP A 87 10.81 -6.77 2.73
C ASP A 87 9.42 -6.18 2.43
N LEU A 88 8.60 -5.88 3.45
CA LEU A 88 7.32 -5.18 3.24
C LEU A 88 7.53 -3.76 2.70
N TYR A 89 8.57 -3.06 3.17
CA TYR A 89 8.93 -1.78 2.58
C TYR A 89 9.46 -1.94 1.17
N ASN A 90 10.30 -2.95 0.89
CA ASN A 90 10.80 -3.19 -0.48
C ASN A 90 9.63 -3.40 -1.46
N ILE A 91 8.62 -4.19 -1.06
CA ILE A 91 7.42 -4.40 -1.89
C ILE A 91 6.62 -3.10 -2.06
N LEU A 92 6.43 -2.31 -0.99
CA LEU A 92 5.75 -1.02 -1.08
C LEU A 92 6.53 -0.03 -1.97
N ALA A 93 7.84 0.07 -1.79
CA ALA A 93 8.74 0.92 -2.57
C ALA A 93 8.71 0.56 -4.05
N LEU A 94 8.52 -0.71 -4.40
CA LEU A 94 8.32 -1.13 -5.78
C LEU A 94 7.06 -0.51 -6.39
N SER A 95 5.95 -0.41 -5.65
CA SER A 95 4.73 0.26 -6.13
C SER A 95 5.00 1.75 -6.37
N LEU A 96 5.70 2.39 -5.43
CA LEU A 96 6.08 3.81 -5.51
C LEU A 96 6.96 4.09 -6.74
N CYS A 97 7.89 3.19 -7.07
CA CYS A 97 8.74 3.33 -8.26
C CYS A 97 7.90 3.32 -9.54
N TYR A 98 6.90 2.46 -9.65
CA TYR A 98 6.00 2.43 -10.80
C TYR A 98 5.13 3.69 -10.91
N GLU A 99 4.63 4.20 -9.79
CA GLU A 99 3.87 5.46 -9.74
C GLU A 99 4.71 6.67 -10.18
N GLN A 100 6.01 6.66 -9.88
CA GLN A 100 6.94 7.75 -10.16
C GLN A 100 7.75 7.57 -11.46
N TYR A 101 7.48 6.51 -12.23
CA TYR A 101 8.25 6.12 -13.42
C TYR A 101 9.76 5.93 -13.14
N ASN A 102 10.11 5.53 -11.93
CA ASN A 102 11.49 5.23 -11.52
C ASN A 102 11.85 3.78 -11.89
N TRP A 103 12.18 3.55 -13.15
CA TRP A 103 12.48 2.22 -13.69
C TRP A 103 13.77 1.62 -13.11
N GLU A 104 14.78 2.45 -12.85
CA GLU A 104 16.06 2.01 -12.30
C GLU A 104 15.86 1.45 -10.89
N GLY A 105 15.19 2.20 -10.00
CA GLY A 105 14.85 1.72 -8.66
C GLY A 105 13.93 0.51 -8.66
N ALA A 106 12.96 0.45 -9.59
CA ALA A 106 12.11 -0.73 -9.73
C ALA A 106 12.93 -1.99 -10.09
N SER A 107 13.89 -1.89 -11.01
CA SER A 107 14.74 -3.01 -11.42
C SER A 107 15.64 -3.50 -10.28
N GLU A 108 16.24 -2.57 -9.51
CA GLU A 108 17.02 -2.90 -8.31
C GLU A 108 16.20 -3.66 -7.25
N ILE A 109 14.96 -3.23 -7.02
CA ILE A 109 14.06 -3.89 -6.07
C ILE A 109 13.62 -5.26 -6.60
N CYS A 110 13.33 -5.40 -7.89
CA CYS A 110 13.03 -6.68 -8.52
C CYS A 110 14.15 -7.70 -8.29
N HIS A 111 15.41 -7.28 -8.48
CA HIS A 111 16.58 -8.10 -8.17
C HIS A 111 16.65 -8.49 -6.70
N THR A 112 16.40 -7.55 -5.78
CA THR A 112 16.42 -7.79 -4.33
C THR A 112 15.34 -8.79 -3.87
N LEU A 113 14.16 -8.70 -4.47
CA LEU A 113 13.01 -9.57 -4.17
C LEU A 113 13.01 -10.89 -4.95
N ASN A 114 13.96 -11.05 -5.89
CA ASN A 114 14.04 -12.17 -6.83
C ASN A 114 12.73 -12.40 -7.61
N ILE A 115 12.17 -11.32 -8.15
CA ILE A 115 10.93 -11.33 -8.94
C ILE A 115 11.19 -10.79 -10.34
N SER A 116 10.44 -11.28 -11.32
CA SER A 116 10.55 -10.80 -12.69
C SER A 116 9.81 -9.47 -12.88
N GLU A 117 10.34 -8.57 -13.71
CA GLU A 117 9.65 -7.31 -14.05
C GLU A 117 8.27 -7.56 -14.69
N PHE A 118 8.13 -8.66 -15.45
CA PHE A 118 6.86 -9.09 -16.03
C PHE A 118 5.80 -9.36 -14.95
N SER A 119 6.17 -10.11 -13.91
CA SER A 119 5.32 -10.37 -12.73
C SER A 119 4.85 -9.09 -12.03
N VAL A 120 5.70 -8.06 -12.02
CA VAL A 120 5.38 -6.76 -11.42
C VAL A 120 4.35 -6.00 -12.25
N ILE A 121 4.52 -6.00 -13.58
CA ILE A 121 3.57 -5.38 -14.51
C ILE A 121 2.20 -6.07 -14.39
N GLU A 122 2.16 -7.40 -14.38
CA GLU A 122 0.91 -8.16 -14.20
C GLU A 122 0.24 -7.85 -12.86
N ALA A 123 1.03 -7.79 -11.77
CA ALA A 123 0.51 -7.45 -10.45
C ALA A 123 -0.06 -6.03 -10.40
N MET A 124 0.59 -5.05 -11.02
CA MET A 124 0.11 -3.66 -11.05
C MET A 124 -1.19 -3.56 -11.85
N GLN A 125 -1.25 -4.16 -13.05
CA GLN A 125 -2.47 -4.18 -13.86
C GLN A 125 -3.64 -4.83 -13.13
N ALA A 126 -3.40 -5.98 -12.48
CA ALA A 126 -4.42 -6.67 -11.70
C ALA A 126 -4.88 -5.86 -10.49
N ALA A 127 -3.96 -5.17 -9.81
CA ALA A 127 -4.24 -4.34 -8.65
C ALA A 127 -5.10 -3.12 -9.01
N THR A 128 -4.76 -2.41 -10.09
CA THR A 128 -5.53 -1.26 -10.59
C THR A 128 -6.94 -1.69 -10.97
N LYS A 129 -7.07 -2.74 -11.78
CA LYS A 129 -8.38 -3.26 -12.20
C LYS A 129 -9.25 -3.63 -10.99
N TRP A 130 -8.66 -4.31 -10.00
CA TRP A 130 -9.38 -4.71 -8.78
C TRP A 130 -9.84 -3.49 -7.96
N ALA A 131 -9.02 -2.45 -7.83
CA ALA A 131 -9.39 -1.24 -7.10
C ALA A 131 -10.48 -0.44 -7.83
N ASP A 132 -10.44 -0.40 -9.17
CA ASP A 132 -11.47 0.20 -10.00
C ASP A 132 -12.82 -0.49 -9.78
N GLU A 133 -12.85 -1.82 -9.81
CA GLU A 133 -14.07 -2.61 -9.58
C GLU A 133 -14.72 -2.36 -8.21
N ILE A 134 -13.93 -2.03 -7.18
CA ILE A 134 -14.44 -1.70 -5.84
C ILE A 134 -14.93 -0.25 -5.76
N SER A 135 -14.27 0.67 -6.48
CA SER A 135 -14.61 2.09 -6.43
C SER A 135 -15.88 2.43 -7.22
N PHE A 136 -16.25 1.59 -8.19
CA PHE A 136 -17.50 1.70 -8.96
C PHE A 136 -18.58 0.68 -8.53
N GLY A 137 -18.37 -0.04 -7.44
CA GLY A 137 -19.28 -1.04 -6.86
C GLY A 137 -20.24 -0.49 -5.81
#